data_AF-A0A7C7UDV9-F1
#
_entry.id   AF-A0A7C7UDV9-F1
#
_cell.length_a   1.000
_cell.length_b   1.000
_cell.length_c   1.000
_cell.angle_alpha   90.00
_cell.angle_beta   90.00
_cell.angle_gamma   90.00
#
_symmetry.space_group_name_H-M   'P 1'
#
loop_
_entity.id
_entity.type
_entity.pdbx_description
1 polymer ?
#
loop_
_entity_poly.entity_id
_entity_poly.type
_entity_poly.pdbx_seq_one_letter_code
_entity_poly.pdbx_strand_id
1 'polypeptide(L)'
;MRRASWAWSISPLRPASPPARTESMPRSGQRYGGMTVYRRLLRHVRPYIPYFVLAILGMILFSGTEAAFAWVIQPLLDDGFVSKDARALQWVPLMIVGIFALRMVGSFLSDYGMSFVARSVIRDLRRRMFDQFLRLPVSYYETVSPGVLMSRMVYDVEQ
;
A
#
# COMPACT_ATOMS: atom_id res chain seq x y z
N MET A 1 -80.54 -24.21 36.32
CA MET A 1 -79.70 -23.03 36.63
C MET A 1 -78.78 -23.35 37.81
N ARG A 2 -77.47 -23.52 37.60
CA ARG A 2 -76.36 -23.10 38.49
C ARG A 2 -75.02 -23.57 37.91
N ARG A 3 -74.07 -22.65 37.97
CA ARG A 3 -72.70 -22.67 37.45
C ARG A 3 -71.79 -23.66 38.19
N ALA A 4 -70.78 -24.20 37.49
CA ALA A 4 -69.37 -24.31 37.89
C ALA A 4 -68.63 -25.19 36.83
N SER A 5 -67.77 -24.74 35.93
CA SER A 5 -66.57 -23.88 35.99
C SER A 5 -65.27 -24.66 36.26
N TRP A 6 -64.38 -24.67 35.26
CA TRP A 6 -62.93 -24.96 35.33
C TRP A 6 -62.59 -26.46 35.49
N ALA A 7 -61.68 -27.10 34.75
CA ALA A 7 -60.39 -26.62 34.31
C ALA A 7 -60.00 -27.19 32.93
N TRP A 8 -59.75 -26.28 32.00
CA TRP A 8 -59.08 -26.54 30.74
C TRP A 8 -57.62 -26.91 31.04
N SER A 9 -57.27 -28.18 30.85
CA SER A 9 -55.89 -28.66 30.86
C SER A 9 -55.22 -28.31 29.53
N ILE A 10 -54.93 -27.03 29.32
CA ILE A 10 -54.04 -26.58 28.26
C ILE A 10 -52.93 -25.79 28.91
N SER A 11 -51.87 -26.52 29.26
CA SER A 11 -50.57 -25.93 29.55
C SER A 11 -50.18 -25.02 28.38
N PRO A 12 -49.89 -23.73 28.58
CA PRO A 12 -49.31 -22.95 27.51
C PRO A 12 -47.94 -23.55 27.19
N LEU A 13 -47.71 -23.85 25.91
CA LEU A 13 -46.37 -24.12 25.39
C LEU A 13 -45.46 -22.99 25.88
N ARG A 14 -44.49 -23.32 26.74
CA ARG A 14 -43.41 -22.40 27.08
C ARG A 14 -42.81 -21.89 25.76
N PRO A 15 -42.77 -20.58 25.49
CA PRO A 15 -41.97 -20.11 24.38
C PRO A 15 -40.54 -20.58 24.63
N ALA A 16 -39.94 -21.22 23.63
CA ALA A 16 -38.54 -21.60 23.66
C ALA A 16 -37.74 -20.40 24.18
N SER A 17 -37.02 -20.61 25.26
CA SER A 17 -36.07 -19.62 25.77
C SER A 17 -35.24 -19.14 24.57
N PRO A 18 -35.20 -17.83 24.27
CA PRO A 18 -34.29 -17.33 23.24
C PRO A 18 -32.88 -17.81 23.62
N PRO A 19 -32.04 -18.22 22.65
CA PRO A 19 -30.68 -18.64 22.97
C PRO A 19 -29.99 -17.49 23.71
N ALA A 20 -29.88 -17.63 25.03
CA ALA A 20 -29.11 -16.77 25.89
C ALA A 20 -27.64 -17.07 25.61
N ARG A 21 -27.15 -16.49 24.52
CA ARG A 21 -25.74 -16.24 24.19
C ARG A 21 -25.71 -15.47 22.88
N THR A 22 -26.17 -14.22 22.96
CA THR A 22 -25.33 -13.14 22.43
C THR A 22 -24.04 -13.17 23.23
N GLU A 23 -23.15 -14.10 22.89
CA GLU A 23 -21.73 -13.91 23.12
C GLU A 23 -21.41 -12.60 22.44
N SER A 24 -21.40 -11.54 23.25
CA SER A 24 -20.75 -10.30 22.91
C SER A 24 -19.30 -10.68 22.72
N MET A 25 -18.94 -11.04 21.47
CA MET A 25 -17.57 -11.18 21.06
C MET A 25 -16.83 -10.00 21.67
N PRO A 26 -15.78 -10.22 22.47
CA PRO A 26 -15.00 -9.11 22.97
C PRO A 26 -14.60 -8.31 21.73
N ARG A 27 -15.14 -7.10 21.62
CA ARG A 27 -14.72 -6.14 20.61
C ARG A 27 -13.25 -5.90 20.91
N SER A 28 -12.39 -6.70 20.31
CA SER A 28 -10.95 -6.49 20.22
C SER A 28 -10.73 -5.32 19.27
N GLY A 29 -11.31 -4.17 19.60
CA GLY A 29 -10.81 -2.86 19.24
C GLY A 29 -9.53 -2.61 20.02
N GLN A 30 -8.56 -3.52 19.89
CA GLN A 30 -7.19 -3.22 20.21
C GLN A 30 -6.77 -2.24 19.12
N ARG A 31 -7.01 -0.95 19.39
CA ARG A 31 -6.38 0.16 18.70
C ARG A 31 -4.88 0.04 19.00
N TYR A 32 -4.20 -0.90 18.35
CA TYR A 32 -2.78 -0.74 18.11
C TYR A 32 -2.65 0.63 17.46
N GLY A 33 -2.09 1.60 18.18
CA GLY A 33 -1.94 2.94 17.66
C GLY A 33 -1.26 2.83 16.30
N GLY A 34 -1.93 3.20 15.22
CA GLY A 34 -1.38 3.01 13.87
C GLY A 34 0.03 3.59 13.76
N MET A 35 0.31 4.66 14.52
CA MET A 35 1.61 5.28 14.67
C MET A 35 2.71 4.35 15.24
N THR A 36 2.42 3.51 16.23
CA THR A 36 3.44 2.59 16.81
C THR A 36 3.74 1.41 15.90
N VAL A 37 2.72 0.92 15.18
CA VAL A 37 2.88 -0.11 14.13
C VAL A 37 3.67 0.46 12.95
N TYR A 38 3.29 1.65 12.48
CA TYR A 38 3.96 2.37 11.40
C TYR A 38 5.42 2.70 11.76
N ARG A 39 5.70 3.15 12.98
CA ARG A 39 7.07 3.43 13.45
C ARG A 39 7.92 2.16 13.60
N ARG A 40 7.32 1.01 13.92
CA ARG A 40 7.99 -0.31 13.87
C ARG A 40 8.35 -0.71 12.44
N LEU A 41 7.43 -0.54 11.50
CA LEU A 41 7.66 -0.79 10.06
C LEU A 41 8.72 0.16 9.47
N LEU A 42 8.66 1.46 9.76
CA LEU A 42 9.64 2.46 9.32
C LEU A 42 11.08 2.15 9.77
N ARG A 43 11.26 1.51 10.92
CA ARG A 43 12.59 1.07 11.38
C ARG A 43 13.22 0.04 10.43
N HIS A 44 12.42 -0.67 9.63
CA HIS A 44 12.86 -1.67 8.65
C HIS A 44 13.13 -1.08 7.27
N VAL A 45 12.58 0.10 6.99
CA VAL A 45 12.86 0.89 5.77
C VAL A 45 14.19 1.64 5.92
N ARG A 46 14.65 1.86 7.16
CA ARG A 46 15.87 2.62 7.50
C ARG A 46 17.15 2.24 6.72
N PRO A 47 17.49 0.97 6.46
CA PRO A 47 18.66 0.61 5.64
C PRO A 47 18.48 0.88 4.14
N TYR A 48 17.26 1.12 3.66
CA TYR A 48 16.94 1.40 2.25
C TYR A 48 16.75 2.89 1.93
N ILE A 49 16.95 3.76 2.92
CA ILE A 49 16.94 5.22 2.76
C ILE A 49 17.83 5.73 1.61
N PRO A 50 19.07 5.25 1.35
CA PRO A 50 19.86 5.79 0.25
C PRO A 50 19.20 5.57 -1.13
N TYR A 51 18.54 4.43 -1.35
CA TYR A 51 17.81 4.15 -2.59
C TYR A 51 16.52 4.96 -2.70
N PHE A 52 15.86 5.20 -1.57
CA PHE A 52 14.69 6.07 -1.51
C PHE A 52 15.04 7.53 -1.79
N VAL A 53 16.16 8.02 -1.24
CA VAL A 53 16.69 9.36 -1.54
C VAL A 53 17.06 9.48 -3.02
N LEU A 54 17.68 8.45 -3.60
CA LEU A 54 17.98 8.41 -5.03
C LEU A 54 16.70 8.51 -5.90
N ALA A 55 15.63 7.80 -5.50
CA ALA A 55 14.34 7.89 -6.18
C ALA A 55 13.73 9.30 -6.09
N ILE A 56 13.77 9.91 -4.90
CA ILE A 56 13.32 11.30 -4.70
C ILE A 56 14.13 12.28 -5.54
N LEU A 57 15.45 12.12 -5.61
CA LEU A 57 16.29 12.96 -6.47
C LEU A 57 15.92 12.81 -7.95
N GLY A 58 15.68 11.58 -8.42
CA GLY A 58 15.17 11.33 -9.77
C GLY A 58 13.81 11.99 -10.03
N MET A 59 12.92 11.96 -9.03
CA MET A 59 11.60 12.58 -9.12
C MET A 59 11.66 14.12 -9.14
N ILE A 60 12.57 14.73 -8.37
CA ILE A 60 12.82 16.17 -8.42
C ILE A 60 13.36 16.55 -9.81
N LEU A 61 14.30 15.78 -10.35
CA LEU A 61 14.83 15.99 -11.70
C LEU A 61 13.72 15.93 -12.74
N PHE A 62 12.87 14.91 -12.65
CA PHE A 62 11.73 14.71 -13.54
C PHE A 62 10.74 15.87 -13.48
N SER A 63 10.38 16.33 -12.28
CA SER A 63 9.53 17.51 -12.09
C SER A 63 10.18 18.79 -12.63
N GLY A 64 11.51 18.91 -12.52
CA GLY A 64 12.26 20.03 -13.10
C GLY A 64 12.20 20.05 -14.62
N THR A 65 12.23 18.88 -15.28
CA THR A 65 12.06 18.79 -16.73
C THR A 65 10.67 19.18 -17.22
N GLU A 66 9.60 18.96 -16.44
CA GLU A 66 8.27 19.47 -16.78
C GLU A 66 8.25 21.02 -16.79
N ALA A 67 8.86 21.63 -15.78
CA ALA A 67 8.99 23.09 -15.72
C ALA A 67 9.89 23.65 -16.85
N ALA A 68 11.01 22.97 -17.14
CA ALA A 68 11.89 23.35 -18.24
C ALA A 68 11.21 23.25 -19.61
N PHE A 69 10.36 22.23 -19.80
CA PHE A 69 9.57 22.08 -21.03
C PHE A 69 8.62 23.27 -21.25
N ALA A 70 7.91 23.71 -20.19
CA ALA A 70 7.06 24.90 -20.26
C ALA A 70 7.86 26.16 -20.62
N TRP A 71 9.07 26.30 -20.10
CA TRP A 71 9.95 27.44 -20.40
C TRP A 71 10.48 27.43 -21.84
N VAL A 72 10.74 26.25 -22.43
CA VAL A 72 11.19 26.12 -23.83
C VAL A 72 10.09 26.42 -24.83
N ILE A 73 8.80 26.22 -24.48
CA ILE A 73 7.69 26.55 -25.39
C ILE A 73 7.61 28.05 -25.67
N GLN A 74 7.88 28.92 -24.69
CA GLN A 74 7.79 30.37 -24.85
C GLN A 74 8.66 30.91 -26.01
N PRO A 75 10.00 30.71 -26.04
CA PRO A 75 10.84 31.16 -27.15
C PRO A 75 10.55 30.41 -28.46
N LEU A 76 10.01 29.19 -28.40
CA LEU A 76 9.62 28.45 -29.61
C LEU A 76 8.44 29.13 -30.33
N LEU A 77 7.51 29.70 -29.55
CA LEU A 77 6.38 30.48 -30.07
C LEU A 77 6.80 31.89 -30.49
N ASP A 78 7.65 32.55 -29.70
CA ASP A 78 8.08 33.93 -29.96
C ASP A 78 9.12 34.01 -31.09
N ASP A 79 10.23 33.28 -30.99
CA ASP A 79 11.34 33.36 -31.98
C ASP A 79 11.10 32.47 -33.22
N GLY A 80 10.38 31.35 -33.05
CA GLY A 80 10.08 30.44 -34.16
C GLY A 80 9.14 31.04 -35.21
N PHE A 81 8.24 31.94 -34.80
CA PHE A 81 7.26 32.56 -35.70
C PHE A 81 7.57 34.01 -36.05
N VAL A 82 8.24 34.79 -35.18
CA VAL A 82 8.40 36.24 -35.37
C VAL A 82 9.74 36.62 -36.03
N SER A 83 10.87 36.02 -35.64
CA SER A 83 12.21 36.52 -36.03
C SER A 83 12.90 35.77 -37.18
N LYS A 84 12.42 34.58 -37.61
CA LYS A 84 13.01 33.77 -38.71
C LYS A 84 14.55 33.61 -38.62
N ASP A 85 15.12 33.67 -37.42
CA ASP A 85 16.55 33.46 -37.23
C ASP A 85 16.87 31.96 -37.37
N ALA A 86 17.45 31.59 -38.51
CA ALA A 86 17.75 30.20 -38.86
C ALA A 86 18.66 29.48 -37.84
N ARG A 87 19.43 30.24 -37.04
CA ARG A 87 20.26 29.69 -35.96
C ARG A 87 19.45 29.29 -34.74
N ALA A 88 18.50 30.12 -34.27
CA ALA A 88 17.67 29.78 -33.11
C ALA A 88 16.85 28.51 -33.37
N LEU A 89 16.36 28.36 -34.61
CA LEU A 89 15.55 27.22 -35.04
C LEU A 89 16.31 25.88 -35.06
N GLN A 90 17.65 25.90 -35.15
CA GLN A 90 18.48 24.68 -35.12
C GLN A 90 18.76 24.18 -33.68
N TRP A 91 18.87 25.08 -32.70
CA TRP A 91 19.17 24.72 -31.31
C TRP A 91 17.95 24.23 -30.53
N VAL A 92 16.76 24.70 -30.90
CA VAL A 92 15.48 24.31 -30.30
C VAL A 92 15.26 22.79 -30.27
N PRO A 93 15.32 22.04 -31.40
CA PRO A 93 15.10 20.59 -31.37
C PRO A 93 16.17 19.86 -30.54
N LEU A 94 17.41 20.35 -30.50
CA LEU A 94 18.46 19.78 -29.66
C LEU A 94 18.14 19.95 -28.16
N MET A 95 17.62 21.12 -27.74
CA MET A 95 17.19 21.35 -26.37
C MET A 95 16.01 20.45 -25.98
N ILE A 96 15.03 20.27 -26.88
CA ILE A 96 13.89 19.37 -26.66
C ILE A 96 14.39 17.94 -26.43
N VAL A 97 15.26 17.43 -27.31
CA VAL A 97 15.83 16.08 -27.16
C VAL A 97 16.59 15.96 -25.83
N GLY A 98 17.36 16.98 -25.43
CA GLY A 98 18.04 17.03 -24.14
C GLY A 98 17.09 16.95 -22.95
N ILE A 99 16.00 17.72 -22.96
CA ILE A 99 14.96 17.71 -21.91
C ILE A 99 14.27 16.34 -21.86
N PHE A 100 13.92 15.76 -23.01
CA PHE A 100 13.31 14.42 -23.06
C PHE A 100 14.25 13.33 -22.56
N ALA A 101 15.54 13.41 -22.87
CA ALA A 101 16.55 12.47 -22.35
C ALA A 101 16.65 12.58 -20.81
N LEU A 102 16.77 13.80 -20.27
CA LEU A 102 16.76 14.05 -18.83
C LEU A 102 15.48 13.55 -18.16
N ARG A 103 14.33 13.79 -18.79
CA ARG A 103 13.02 13.32 -18.33
C ARG A 103 12.99 11.80 -18.23
N MET A 104 13.49 11.10 -19.25
CA MET A 104 13.57 9.64 -19.27
C MET A 104 14.47 9.10 -18.15
N VAL A 105 15.65 9.71 -17.96
CA VAL A 105 16.58 9.28 -16.90
C VAL A 105 15.97 9.53 -15.52
N GLY A 106 15.36 10.70 -15.29
CA GLY A 106 14.71 11.05 -14.03
C GLY A 106 13.54 10.12 -13.70
N SER A 107 12.66 9.85 -14.67
CA SER A 107 11.52 8.96 -14.48
C SER A 107 11.98 7.52 -14.24
N PHE A 108 12.93 7.02 -15.02
CA PHE A 108 13.48 5.68 -14.87
C PHE A 108 14.13 5.48 -13.51
N LEU A 109 14.93 6.45 -13.04
CA LEU A 109 15.60 6.38 -11.76
C LEU A 109 14.60 6.40 -10.59
N SER A 110 13.56 7.23 -10.70
CA SER A 110 12.49 7.31 -9.70
C SER A 110 11.72 5.99 -9.62
N ASP A 111 11.25 5.48 -10.75
CA ASP A 111 10.42 4.26 -10.79
C ASP A 111 11.22 3.01 -10.39
N TYR A 112 12.44 2.88 -10.90
CA TYR A 112 13.33 1.78 -10.53
C TYR A 112 13.70 1.83 -9.04
N GLY A 113 14.02 3.03 -8.52
CA GLY A 113 14.34 3.24 -7.11
C GLY A 113 13.17 2.87 -6.21
N MET A 114 11.96 3.34 -6.54
CA MET A 114 10.74 3.01 -5.79
C MET A 114 10.45 1.50 -5.79
N SER A 115 10.52 0.89 -6.97
CA SER A 115 10.35 -0.55 -7.15
C SER A 115 11.38 -1.37 -6.37
N PHE A 116 12.64 -0.93 -6.32
CA PHE A 116 13.71 -1.58 -5.57
C PHE A 116 13.46 -1.51 -4.06
N VAL A 117 13.01 -0.36 -3.55
CA VAL A 117 12.65 -0.18 -2.14
C VAL A 117 11.48 -1.09 -1.77
N ALA A 118 10.41 -1.11 -2.57
CA ALA A 118 9.23 -1.94 -2.33
C ALA A 118 9.59 -3.44 -2.22
N ARG A 119 10.31 -3.97 -3.21
CA ARG A 119 10.78 -5.38 -3.21
C ARG A 119 11.68 -5.70 -2.02
N SER A 120 12.52 -4.76 -1.63
CA SER A 120 13.45 -4.94 -0.51
C SER A 120 12.73 -5.04 0.83
N VAL A 121 11.67 -4.26 1.03
CA VAL A 121 10.79 -4.32 2.21
C VAL A 121 10.05 -5.64 2.25
N ILE A 122 9.42 -6.05 1.14
CA ILE A 122 8.71 -7.33 1.00
C ILE A 122 9.65 -8.51 1.34
N ARG A 123 10.88 -8.48 0.84
CA ARG A 123 11.89 -9.50 1.13
C ARG A 123 12.21 -9.61 2.63
N ASP A 124 12.36 -8.50 3.34
CA ASP A 124 12.63 -8.52 4.79
C ASP A 124 11.43 -9.05 5.57
N LEU A 125 10.22 -8.66 5.18
CA LEU A 125 8.99 -9.14 5.79
C LEU A 125 8.83 -10.65 5.62
N ARG A 126 9.06 -11.17 4.40
CA ARG A 126 9.03 -12.61 4.10
C ARG A 126 10.04 -13.39 4.95
N ARG A 127 11.25 -12.87 5.14
CA ARG A 127 12.28 -13.52 5.99
C ARG A 127 11.84 -13.64 7.44
N ARG A 128 11.22 -12.61 8.01
CA ARG A 128 10.75 -12.61 9.40
C ARG A 128 9.55 -13.50 9.60
N MET A 129 8.61 -13.49 8.67
CA MET A 129 7.48 -14.41 8.65
C MET A 129 7.98 -15.86 8.68
N PHE A 130 8.99 -16.18 7.87
CA PHE A 130 9.60 -17.50 7.85
C PHE A 130 10.32 -17.86 9.16
N ASP A 131 11.13 -16.95 9.72
CA ASP A 131 11.80 -17.17 11.01
C ASP A 131 10.80 -17.35 12.17
N GLN A 132 9.68 -16.61 12.14
CA GLN A 132 8.61 -16.76 13.12
C GLN A 132 7.90 -18.10 12.99
N PHE A 133 7.65 -18.57 11.77
CA PHE A 133 7.11 -19.92 11.54
C PHE A 133 8.04 -21.00 12.07
N LEU A 134 9.35 -20.89 11.82
CA LEU A 134 10.34 -21.87 12.29
C LEU A 134 10.47 -21.93 13.82
N ARG A 135 10.08 -20.87 14.53
CA ARG A 135 10.13 -20.79 16.00
C ARG A 135 8.82 -21.16 16.69
N LEU A 136 7.75 -21.46 15.94
CA LEU A 136 6.46 -21.81 16.53
C LEU A 136 6.47 -23.25 17.06
N PRO A 137 6.03 -23.50 18.31
CA PRO A 137 5.99 -24.84 18.89
C PRO A 137 5.01 -25.75 18.13
N VAL A 138 5.39 -27.03 18.01
CA VAL A 138 4.68 -28.08 17.26
C VAL A 138 3.18 -28.17 17.61
N SER A 139 2.80 -27.83 18.85
CA SER A 139 1.40 -27.82 19.32
C SER A 139 0.48 -26.83 18.61
N TYR A 140 1.02 -25.83 17.89
CA TYR A 140 0.24 -24.88 17.09
C TYR A 140 -0.09 -25.40 15.68
N TYR A 141 0.67 -26.39 15.19
CA TYR A 141 0.45 -27.01 13.89
C TYR A 141 -0.66 -28.07 13.89
N GLU A 142 -1.16 -28.47 15.07
CA GLU A 142 -2.23 -29.46 15.21
C GLU A 142 -3.64 -28.86 15.08
N THR A 143 -3.78 -27.53 15.17
CA THR A 143 -5.10 -26.84 15.12
C THR A 143 -5.37 -26.08 13.82
N VAL A 144 -4.38 -25.84 12.96
CA VAL A 144 -4.56 -25.08 11.70
C VAL A 144 -3.69 -25.64 10.57
N SER A 145 -4.30 -25.99 9.43
CA SER A 145 -3.58 -26.49 8.25
C SER A 145 -2.54 -25.49 7.74
N PRO A 146 -1.25 -25.85 7.65
CA PRO A 146 -0.16 -24.93 7.30
C PRO A 146 -0.30 -24.29 5.91
N GLY A 147 -1.03 -24.91 4.98
CA GLY A 147 -1.25 -24.39 3.62
C GLY A 147 -2.12 -23.12 3.55
N VAL A 148 -3.08 -22.95 4.46
CA VAL A 148 -3.98 -21.78 4.47
C VAL A 148 -3.29 -20.56 5.10
N LEU A 149 -2.48 -20.80 6.12
CA LEU A 149 -1.67 -19.76 6.76
C LEU A 149 -0.60 -19.21 5.82
N MET A 150 0.06 -20.08 5.04
CA MET A 150 1.08 -19.64 4.10
C MET A 150 0.50 -18.89 2.90
N SER A 151 -0.68 -19.30 2.40
CA SER A 151 -1.40 -18.59 1.33
C SER A 151 -1.83 -17.18 1.74
N ARG A 152 -2.41 -17.01 2.95
CA ARG A 152 -2.77 -15.68 3.46
C ARG A 152 -1.57 -14.77 3.67
N MET A 153 -0.44 -15.33 4.11
CA MET A 153 0.75 -14.55 4.42
C MET A 153 1.50 -14.08 3.19
N VAL A 154 1.43 -14.82 2.08
CA VAL A 154 1.95 -14.35 0.78
C VAL A 154 1.04 -13.25 0.23
N TYR A 155 -0.28 -13.40 0.38
CA TYR A 155 -1.25 -12.46 -0.17
C TYR A 155 -1.28 -11.11 0.56
N ASP A 156 -1.25 -11.11 1.91
CA ASP A 156 -1.27 -9.90 2.74
C ASP A 156 0.06 -9.11 2.72
N VAL A 157 1.13 -9.68 2.15
CA VAL A 157 2.45 -9.03 2.02
C VAL A 157 2.63 -8.37 0.64
N GLU A 158 1.86 -8.80 -0.36
CA GLU A 158 1.89 -8.23 -1.71
C GLU A 158 0.86 -7.11 -1.95
N GLN A 159 -0.23 -7.07 -1.17
CA GLN A 159 -1.25 -6.00 -1.19
C GLN A 159 -0.92 -4.85 -0.23
#